data_AF-A0A6I2RHJ9-F1
#
_entry.id   AF-A0A6I2RHJ9-F1
#
_cell.length_a   1.000
_cell.length_b   1.000
_cell.length_c   1.000
_cell.angle_alpha   90.00
_cell.angle_beta   90.00
_cell.angle_gamma   90.00
#
_symmetry.space_group_name_H-M   'P 1'
#
loop_
_entity.id
_entity.type
_entity.pdbx_description
1 polymer ?
#
loop_
_entity_poly.entity_id
_entity_poly.type
_entity_poly.pdbx_seq_one_letter_code
_entity_poly.pdbx_strand_id
1 'polypeptide(L)'
;MANTTNFSVRMDKDIKKQCETLYNELGVNLTTAINVFLRQSLRAGGFPFEVRLEQPNKETIAAMLEAERIAKDPSVKAYNDLDELFADLKK
;
A
#
# COMPACT_ATOMS: atom_id res chain seq x y z
N MET A 1 -18.41 -32.09 -4.42
CA MET A 1 -19.14 -31.06 -3.63
C MET A 1 -18.12 -30.11 -3.06
N ALA A 2 -18.33 -28.79 -3.13
CA ALA A 2 -17.40 -27.84 -2.54
C ALA A 2 -17.44 -27.99 -1.01
N ASN A 3 -16.31 -28.34 -0.39
CA ASN A 3 -16.17 -28.35 1.08
C ASN A 3 -16.19 -26.91 1.59
N THR A 4 -17.35 -26.43 2.01
CA THR A 4 -17.52 -25.11 2.61
C THR A 4 -17.40 -25.18 4.12
N THR A 5 -16.75 -24.19 4.73
CA THR A 5 -16.63 -24.05 6.19
C THR A 5 -17.14 -22.67 6.60
N ASN A 6 -17.75 -22.59 7.77
CA ASN A 6 -18.25 -21.32 8.31
C ASN A 6 -17.08 -20.44 8.78
N PHE A 7 -17.15 -19.15 8.46
CA PHE A 7 -16.18 -18.14 8.86
C PHE A 7 -16.91 -17.03 9.62
N SER A 8 -16.48 -16.76 10.86
CA SER A 8 -17.07 -15.73 11.72
C SER A 8 -15.98 -14.77 12.20
N VAL A 9 -16.25 -13.47 12.05
CA VAL A 9 -15.33 -12.39 12.41
C VAL A 9 -16.06 -11.38 13.28
N ARG A 10 -15.44 -10.97 14.38
CA ARG A 10 -15.91 -9.83 15.18
C ARG A 10 -15.45 -8.54 14.53
N MET A 11 -16.38 -7.62 14.31
CA MET A 11 -16.10 -6.27 13.83
C MET A 11 -16.97 -5.27 14.57
N ASP A 12 -16.55 -4.02 14.56
CA ASP A 12 -17.35 -2.91 15.06
C ASP A 12 -18.66 -2.77 14.25
N LYS A 13 -19.75 -2.45 14.95
CA LYS A 13 -21.09 -2.40 14.36
C LYS A 13 -21.22 -1.28 13.32
N ASP A 14 -20.61 -0.13 13.56
CA ASP A 14 -20.70 1.02 12.67
C ASP A 14 -19.83 0.80 11.44
N ILE A 15 -18.63 0.24 11.62
CA ILE A 15 -17.78 -0.20 10.50
C ILE A 15 -18.51 -1.21 9.62
N LYS A 16 -19.16 -2.22 10.23
CA LYS A 16 -19.98 -3.21 9.49
C LYS A 16 -21.00 -2.53 8.59
N LYS A 17 -21.77 -1.60 9.16
CA LYS A 17 -22.84 -0.90 8.47
C LYS A 17 -22.29 -0.05 7.32
N GLN A 18 -21.18 0.65 7.54
CA GLN A 18 -20.52 1.45 6.49
C GLN A 18 -20.05 0.57 5.33
N CYS A 19 -19.39 -0.56 5.62
CA CYS A 19 -18.96 -1.49 4.58
C CYS A 19 -20.14 -2.11 3.84
N GLU A 20 -21.21 -2.50 4.54
CA GLU A 20 -22.42 -3.04 3.90
C GLU A 20 -23.05 -2.04 2.93
N THR A 21 -23.18 -0.77 3.32
CA THR A 21 -23.67 0.29 2.41
C THR A 21 -22.76 0.44 1.20
N LEU A 22 -21.45 0.60 1.40
CA LEU A 22 -20.47 0.77 0.33
C LEU A 22 -20.52 -0.37 -0.68
N TYR A 23 -20.46 -1.62 -0.21
CA TYR A 23 -20.44 -2.76 -1.12
C TYR A 23 -21.78 -2.96 -1.84
N ASN A 24 -22.91 -2.68 -1.17
CA ASN A 24 -24.21 -2.72 -1.81
C ASN A 24 -24.34 -1.68 -2.95
N GLU A 25 -23.79 -0.47 -2.78
CA GLU A 25 -23.69 0.53 -3.85
C GLU A 25 -22.85 0.04 -5.04
N LEU A 26 -21.83 -0.77 -4.76
CA LEU A 26 -21.01 -1.45 -5.78
C LEU A 26 -21.67 -2.72 -6.36
N GLY A 27 -22.90 -3.05 -5.93
CA GLY A 27 -23.65 -4.22 -6.42
C GLY A 27 -23.19 -5.56 -5.85
N VAL A 28 -22.43 -5.57 -4.75
CA VAL A 28 -21.92 -6.80 -4.12
C VAL A 28 -22.24 -6.82 -2.62
N ASN A 29 -22.50 -7.99 -2.05
CA ASN A 29 -22.67 -8.09 -0.60
C ASN A 29 -21.30 -8.20 0.12
N LEU A 30 -21.29 -7.87 1.42
CA LEU A 30 -20.09 -7.89 2.24
C LEU A 30 -19.41 -9.28 2.26
N THR A 31 -20.19 -10.37 2.29
CA THR A 31 -19.66 -11.74 2.26
C THR A 31 -18.90 -12.04 0.96
N THR A 32 -19.40 -11.55 -0.18
CA THR A 32 -18.75 -11.70 -1.49
C THR A 32 -17.45 -10.90 -1.51
N ALA A 33 -17.48 -9.66 -1.02
CA ALA A 33 -16.30 -8.81 -0.92
C ALA A 33 -15.19 -9.46 -0.05
N ILE A 34 -15.55 -10.04 1.11
CA ILE A 34 -14.60 -10.78 1.97
C ILE A 34 -14.01 -11.98 1.24
N ASN A 35 -14.82 -12.75 0.51
CA ASN A 35 -14.33 -13.90 -0.26
C ASN A 35 -13.36 -13.47 -1.38
N VAL A 36 -13.65 -12.36 -2.06
CA VAL A 36 -12.74 -11.78 -3.06
C VAL A 36 -11.44 -11.33 -2.41
N PHE A 37 -11.51 -10.62 -1.28
CA PHE A 37 -10.34 -10.19 -0.51
C PHE A 37 -9.43 -11.37 -0.18
N LEU A 38 -9.96 -12.44 0.43
CA LEU A 38 -9.16 -13.60 0.83
C LEU A 38 -8.51 -14.30 -0.37
N ARG A 39 -9.21 -14.42 -1.50
CA ARG A 39 -8.65 -15.00 -2.73
C ARG A 39 -7.53 -14.14 -3.31
N GLN A 40 -7.71 -12.82 -3.28
CA GLN A 40 -6.67 -11.89 -3.72
C GLN A 40 -5.45 -11.92 -2.80
N SER A 41 -5.65 -12.04 -1.48
CA SER A 41 -4.56 -12.17 -0.52
C SER A 41 -3.71 -13.42 -0.80
N LEU A 42 -4.36 -14.55 -1.08
CA LEU A 42 -3.67 -15.79 -1.46
C LEU A 42 -2.86 -15.62 -2.75
N ARG A 43 -3.42 -14.92 -3.75
CA ARG A 43 -2.73 -14.66 -5.02
C ARG A 43 -1.51 -13.74 -4.84
N ALA A 44 -1.62 -12.74 -3.97
CA ALA A 44 -0.55 -11.79 -3.68
C ALA A 44 0.52 -12.34 -2.72
N GLY A 45 0.23 -13.43 -1.99
CA GLY A 45 1.09 -13.95 -0.93
C GLY A 45 1.13 -13.06 0.33
N GLY A 46 0.11 -12.23 0.55
CA GLY A 46 0.08 -11.20 1.59
C GLY A 46 -1.21 -10.39 1.55
N PHE A 47 -1.18 -9.14 2.04
CA PHE A 47 -2.32 -8.25 1.84
C PHE A 47 -2.46 -7.89 0.35
N PRO A 48 -3.69 -7.88 -0.19
CA PRO A 48 -3.94 -7.61 -1.61
C PRO A 48 -3.91 -6.11 -1.94
N PHE A 49 -3.54 -5.29 -0.96
CA PHE A 49 -3.29 -3.87 -1.05
C PHE A 49 -2.09 -3.55 -0.16
N GLU A 50 -1.52 -2.37 -0.38
CA GLU A 50 -0.37 -1.95 0.38
C GLU A 50 -0.76 -1.49 1.78
N VAL A 51 -0.25 -2.18 2.81
CA VAL A 51 -0.51 -1.82 4.20
C VAL A 51 0.55 -0.84 4.64
N ARG A 52 0.26 0.45 4.45
CA ARG A 52 1.11 1.55 4.92
C ARG A 52 0.37 2.30 6.03
N LEU A 53 1.10 2.76 7.05
CA LEU A 53 0.62 3.87 7.86
C LEU A 53 0.65 5.10 6.95
N GLU A 54 -0.41 5.92 6.96
CA GLU A 54 -0.56 7.09 6.05
C GLU A 54 0.56 8.16 6.20
N GLN A 55 1.45 7.97 7.18
CA GLN A 55 2.67 8.72 7.37
C GLN A 55 3.83 7.92 6.76
N PRO A 56 4.59 8.49 5.80
CA PRO A 56 5.88 7.92 5.45
C PRO A 56 6.69 7.72 6.75
N ASN A 57 7.42 6.62 6.87
CA ASN A 57 8.25 6.43 8.05
C ASN A 57 9.25 7.60 8.19
N LYS A 58 9.75 7.86 9.40
CA LYS A 58 10.63 9.02 9.66
C LYS A 58 11.82 9.09 8.69
N GLU A 59 12.33 7.94 8.26
CA GLU A 59 13.41 7.80 7.29
C GLU A 59 13.01 8.30 5.89
N THR A 60 11.82 7.93 5.41
CA THR A 60 11.29 8.39 4.12
C THR A 60 11.02 9.89 4.14
N ILE A 61 10.47 10.42 5.24
CA ILE A 61 10.27 11.87 5.42
C ILE A 61 11.62 12.60 5.39
N ALA A 62 12.63 12.07 6.11
CA ALA A 62 13.96 12.66 6.13
C ALA A 62 14.62 12.66 4.74
N ALA A 63 14.50 11.54 3.99
CA ALA A 63 15.03 11.44 2.63
C ALA A 63 14.34 12.41 1.66
N MET A 64 13.02 12.63 1.78
CA MET A 64 12.31 13.62 0.98
C MET A 64 12.78 15.05 1.30
N LEU A 65 12.94 15.39 2.58
CA LEU A 65 13.44 16.70 3.00
C LEU A 65 14.90 16.93 2.58
N GLU A 66 15.73 15.90 2.65
CA GLU A 66 17.12 15.93 2.19
C GLU A 66 17.19 16.11 0.67
N ALA A 67 16.37 15.37 -0.09
CA ALA A 67 16.29 15.52 -1.54
C ALA A 67 15.84 16.94 -1.94
N GLU A 68 14.86 17.53 -1.26
CA GLU A 68 14.46 18.93 -1.50
C GLU A 68 15.57 19.92 -1.17
N ARG A 69 16.35 19.68 -0.11
CA ARG A 69 17.51 20.50 0.26
C ARG A 69 18.59 20.43 -0.80
N ILE A 70 18.94 19.22 -1.24
CA ILE A 70 19.95 18.96 -2.27
C ILE A 70 19.54 19.57 -3.60
N ALA A 71 18.26 19.43 -4.00
CA ALA A 71 17.77 19.97 -5.26
C ALA A 71 17.85 21.51 -5.35
N LYS A 72 17.84 22.21 -4.20
CA LYS A 72 17.94 23.67 -4.11
C LYS A 72 19.36 24.16 -3.81
N ASP A 73 20.29 23.25 -3.51
CA ASP A 73 21.66 23.57 -3.14
C ASP A 73 22.58 23.42 -4.36
N PRO A 74 23.01 24.54 -4.99
CA PRO A 74 23.86 24.49 -6.17
C PRO A 74 25.28 23.98 -5.89
N SER A 75 25.65 23.77 -4.62
CA SER A 75 26.95 23.19 -4.23
C SER A 75 26.94 21.66 -4.22
N VAL A 76 25.78 21.03 -4.32
CA VAL A 76 25.68 19.57 -4.34
C VAL A 76 25.96 19.05 -5.74
N LYS A 77 26.75 17.96 -5.83
CA LYS A 77 27.16 17.34 -7.09
C LYS A 77 25.92 16.93 -7.89
N ALA A 78 25.70 17.61 -9.00
CA ALA A 78 24.73 17.22 -10.02
C ALA A 78 25.42 16.41 -11.12
N TYR A 79 24.69 15.47 -11.71
CA TYR A 79 25.17 14.64 -12.81
C TYR A 79 24.43 15.05 -14.08
N ASN A 80 25.18 15.33 -15.14
CA ASN A 80 24.61 15.61 -16.47
C ASN A 80 24.71 14.39 -17.40
N ASP A 81 25.32 13.31 -16.92
CA ASP A 81 25.59 12.08 -17.65
C ASP A 81 25.19 10.87 -16.80
N LEU A 82 24.51 9.90 -17.42
CA LEU A 82 23.98 8.73 -16.71
C LEU A 82 25.09 7.74 -16.35
N ASP A 83 26.16 7.64 -17.15
CA ASP A 83 27.27 6.74 -16.87
C ASP A 83 28.07 7.23 -15.66
N GLU A 84 28.28 8.53 -15.52
CA GLU A 84 28.90 9.13 -14.33
C GLU A 84 28.06 8.87 -13.06
N LEU A 85 26.73 9.02 -13.16
CA LEU A 85 25.82 8.75 -12.04
C LEU A 85 25.92 7.28 -11.59
N PHE A 86 25.86 6.32 -12.52
CA PHE A 86 25.93 4.90 -12.19
C PHE A 86 27.32 4.46 -11.71
N ALA A 87 28.39 5.14 -12.11
CA ALA A 87 29.72 4.88 -11.61
C ALA A 87 29.87 5.23 -10.12
N ASP A 88 29.27 6.34 -9.67
CA ASP A 88 29.30 6.74 -8.26
C ASP A 88 28.31 5.96 -7.38
N LEU A 89 27.17 5.49 -7.92
CA LEU A 89 26.21 4.64 -7.19
C LEU A 89 26.72 3.21 -6.92
N LYS A 90 27.72 2.75 -7.67
CA LYS A 90 28.29 1.39 -7.58
C LYS A 90 29.53 1.29 -6.68
N LYS A 91 29.93 2.39 -6.04
CA LYS A 91 30.95 2.39 -4.98
C LYS A 91 30.35 1.92 -3.66
#